data_AF-A0A6S7J8C7-F1
#
_entry.id   AF-A0A6S7J8C7-F1
#
_cell.length_a   1.000
_cell.length_b   1.000
_cell.length_c   1.000
_cell.angle_alpha   90.00
_cell.angle_beta   90.00
_cell.angle_gamma   90.00
#
_symmetry.space_group_name_H-M   'P 1'
#
loop_
_entity.id
_entity.type
_entity.pdbx_description
1 polymer ?
#
loop_
_entity_poly.entity_id
_entity_poly.type
_entity_poly.pdbx_seq_one_letter_code
_entity_poly.pdbx_strand_id
1 'polypeptide(L)'
;MYTPGASGSNVVEDVVKKVEATLGGTNELLKRTAFVESKYGKDTNTYRNGYHGGIWQMDKIGFDDTQNVKSHPKLRKQYAKIREDFGIDWPTVKYQDLRMPLYSGLAARLKYLNVKAPIPSSRQLGSQADYWKRKYNSKKGKGTPMKFISDVLSYDKSPNIEYGNCGKGRKTFIQRGGQCHSCTHGGKHKTGPNLFGICGRSAGSSPGYPYTQAMKDSDITWSEATLDEFLQNPKKMVPGIKMVFAGMKKARERRDLVYYLCKCL
;
A
#
# COMPACT_ATOMS: atom_id res chain seq x y z
N MET A 1 -5.24 12.61 29.97
CA MET A 1 -5.85 13.37 28.85
C MET A 1 -4.75 13.82 27.91
N TYR A 2 -4.93 13.68 26.59
CA TYR A 2 -4.00 14.31 25.64
C TYR A 2 -4.41 15.76 25.43
N THR A 3 -3.43 16.66 25.34
CA THR A 3 -3.66 18.06 24.98
C THR A 3 -3.69 18.23 23.46
N PRO A 4 -4.44 19.22 22.94
CA PRO A 4 -4.34 19.59 21.52
C PRO A 4 -2.89 19.87 21.12
N GLY A 5 -2.44 19.31 19.99
CA GLY A 5 -1.06 19.48 19.51
C GLY A 5 -0.04 18.47 20.07
N ALA A 6 -0.41 17.63 21.04
CA ALA A 6 0.47 16.58 21.54
C ALA A 6 0.94 15.68 20.40
N SER A 7 2.23 15.33 20.41
CA SER A 7 2.93 14.69 19.28
C SER A 7 4.02 13.74 19.77
N GLY A 8 4.50 12.87 18.89
CA GLY A 8 5.55 11.90 19.15
C GLY A 8 5.06 10.46 19.16
N SER A 9 6.02 9.52 19.08
CA SER A 9 5.74 8.09 18.99
C SER A 9 4.92 7.57 20.18
N ASN A 10 5.24 7.99 21.40
CA ASN A 10 4.55 7.51 22.60
C ASN A 10 3.07 7.92 22.61
N VAL A 11 2.77 9.15 22.18
CA VAL A 11 1.39 9.64 22.04
C VAL A 11 0.65 8.81 21.00
N VAL A 12 1.28 8.56 19.84
CA VAL A 12 0.68 7.76 18.76
C VAL A 12 0.46 6.32 19.19
N GLU A 13 1.42 5.69 19.85
CA GLU A 13 1.32 4.30 20.30
C GLU A 13 0.19 4.11 21.32
N ASP A 14 0.06 5.03 22.28
CA ASP A 14 -1.04 4.98 23.26
C ASP A 14 -2.41 5.21 22.60
N VAL A 15 -2.51 6.16 21.65
CA VAL A 15 -3.74 6.37 20.88
C VAL A 15 -4.08 5.15 20.02
N VAL A 16 -3.13 4.60 19.26
CA VAL A 16 -3.34 3.43 18.41
C VAL A 16 -3.80 2.24 19.26
N LYS A 17 -3.15 2.00 20.40
CA LYS A 17 -3.53 0.93 21.33
C LYS A 17 -4.99 1.05 21.77
N LYS A 18 -5.42 2.24 22.20
CA LYS A 18 -6.80 2.50 22.63
C LYS A 18 -7.79 2.34 21.49
N VAL A 19 -7.52 2.98 20.35
CA VAL A 19 -8.40 2.96 19.18
C VAL A 19 -8.56 1.54 18.62
N GLU A 20 -7.48 0.77 18.54
CA GLU A 20 -7.52 -0.60 18.00
C GLU A 20 -8.14 -1.61 18.99
N ALA A 21 -8.05 -1.38 20.30
CA ALA A 21 -8.80 -2.16 21.29
C ALA A 21 -10.32 -2.01 21.09
N THR A 22 -10.80 -0.81 20.82
CA THR A 22 -12.23 -0.51 20.61
C THR A 22 -12.72 -0.89 19.20
N LEU A 23 -11.98 -0.48 18.16
CA LEU A 23 -12.41 -0.51 16.76
C LEU A 23 -11.73 -1.60 15.91
N GLY A 24 -10.94 -2.46 16.54
CA GLY A 24 -10.21 -3.54 15.91
C GLY A 24 -8.91 -3.10 15.21
N GLY A 25 -7.95 -4.02 15.15
CA GLY A 25 -6.60 -3.79 14.65
C GLY A 25 -6.50 -3.41 13.18
N THR A 26 -5.38 -2.78 12.82
CA THR A 26 -5.11 -2.32 11.45
C THR A 26 -3.85 -2.90 10.83
N ASN A 27 -3.29 -3.99 11.37
CA ASN A 27 -2.04 -4.57 10.90
C ASN A 27 -0.90 -3.52 10.84
N GLU A 28 -0.70 -2.73 11.89
CA GLU A 28 0.24 -1.58 11.96
C GLU A 28 -0.11 -0.37 11.08
N LEU A 29 -1.13 -0.44 10.22
CA LEU A 29 -1.39 0.61 9.23
C LEU A 29 -1.74 1.96 9.87
N LEU A 30 -2.46 1.97 10.99
CA LEU A 30 -2.83 3.20 11.67
C LEU A 30 -1.59 3.93 12.22
N LYS A 31 -0.67 3.20 12.85
CA LYS A 31 0.63 3.73 13.30
C LYS A 31 1.47 4.23 12.14
N ARG A 32 1.60 3.43 11.06
CA ARG A 32 2.33 3.80 9.84
C ARG A 32 1.77 5.07 9.20
N THR A 33 0.44 5.21 9.15
CA THR A 33 -0.24 6.40 8.62
C THR A 33 0.15 7.64 9.43
N ALA A 34 0.14 7.57 10.77
CA ALA A 34 0.58 8.69 11.61
C ALA A 34 2.03 9.13 11.32
N PHE A 35 2.93 8.17 11.06
CA PHE A 35 4.31 8.51 10.70
C PHE A 35 4.41 9.15 9.31
N VAL A 36 3.76 8.55 8.31
CA VAL A 36 3.86 8.98 6.92
C VAL A 36 3.20 10.34 6.70
N GLU A 37 2.08 10.61 7.37
CA GLU A 37 1.33 11.85 7.21
C GLU A 37 1.98 13.03 7.96
N SER A 38 2.62 12.80 9.12
CA SER A 38 3.05 13.92 9.98
C SER A 38 4.29 13.66 10.83
N LYS A 39 5.01 12.55 10.61
CA LYS A 39 6.11 12.11 11.49
C LYS A 39 5.68 12.03 12.96
N TYR A 40 4.52 11.41 13.21
CA TYR A 40 3.87 11.35 14.52
C TYR A 40 3.50 12.73 15.08
N GLY A 41 3.10 13.66 14.22
CA GLY A 41 2.71 15.03 14.57
C GLY A 41 3.87 16.02 14.66
N LYS A 42 5.11 15.58 14.40
CA LYS A 42 6.31 16.42 14.49
C LYS A 42 6.60 17.24 13.23
N ASP A 43 5.92 16.96 12.11
CA ASP A 43 6.05 17.78 10.91
C ASP A 43 5.53 19.21 11.20
N THR A 44 6.28 20.23 10.79
CA THR A 44 5.97 21.64 11.05
C THR A 44 4.62 22.07 10.46
N ASN A 45 4.15 21.39 9.42
CA ASN A 45 2.86 21.66 8.78
C ASN A 45 1.68 20.88 9.38
N THR A 46 1.92 20.03 10.40
CA THR A 46 0.87 19.18 11.00
C THR A 46 -0.32 19.99 11.50
N TYR A 47 -0.05 21.06 12.24
CA TYR A 47 -1.04 21.90 12.91
C TYR A 47 -1.13 23.31 12.34
N ARG A 48 -0.87 23.43 11.02
CA ARG A 48 -0.92 24.70 10.28
C ARG A 48 -2.28 25.40 10.42
N ASN A 49 -2.27 26.72 10.29
CA ASN A 49 -3.49 27.51 10.44
C ASN A 49 -4.58 27.08 9.45
N GLY A 50 -5.83 27.04 9.92
CA GLY A 50 -6.98 26.60 9.12
C GLY A 50 -7.06 25.09 8.83
N TYR A 51 -6.15 24.28 9.37
CA TYR A 51 -6.17 22.83 9.20
C TYR A 51 -6.16 22.10 10.55
N HIS A 52 -7.10 21.17 10.72
CA HIS A 52 -7.34 20.52 12.02
C HIS A 52 -7.19 19.00 12.00
N GLY A 53 -6.70 18.42 10.90
CA GLY A 53 -6.61 16.96 10.70
C GLY A 53 -5.72 16.19 11.68
N GLY A 54 -5.02 16.88 12.58
CA GLY A 54 -4.20 16.29 13.64
C GLY A 54 -3.04 15.44 13.14
N ILE A 55 -2.57 14.51 13.97
CA ILE A 55 -1.44 13.63 13.66
C ILE A 55 -1.69 12.83 12.37
N TRP A 56 -2.92 12.39 12.13
CA TRP A 56 -3.25 11.57 10.95
C TRP A 56 -3.58 12.36 9.69
N GLN A 57 -3.42 13.70 9.70
CA GLN A 57 -3.72 14.60 8.57
C GLN A 57 -5.04 14.26 7.87
N MET A 58 -6.11 14.12 8.65
CA MET A 58 -7.45 13.93 8.11
C MET A 58 -7.94 15.22 7.46
N ASP A 59 -8.27 15.20 6.17
CA ASP A 59 -8.92 16.32 5.52
C ASP A 59 -10.40 16.45 5.93
N LYS A 60 -10.98 17.63 5.72
CA LYS A 60 -12.36 17.91 6.12
C LYS A 60 -13.36 16.95 5.44
N ILE A 61 -13.16 16.66 4.15
CA ILE A 61 -14.00 15.73 3.39
C ILE A 61 -13.94 14.32 3.98
N GLY A 62 -12.73 13.82 4.27
CA GLY A 62 -12.54 12.51 4.88
C GLY A 62 -13.14 12.43 6.28
N PHE A 63 -13.03 13.50 7.06
CA PHE A 63 -13.69 13.60 8.36
C PHE A 63 -15.22 13.54 8.24
N ASP A 64 -15.81 14.30 7.32
CA ASP A 64 -17.27 14.31 7.10
C ASP A 64 -17.80 12.92 6.68
N ASP A 65 -17.01 12.18 5.90
CA ASP A 65 -17.34 10.80 5.53
C ASP A 65 -17.36 9.85 6.75
N THR A 66 -16.60 10.14 7.81
CA THR A 66 -16.68 9.38 9.07
C THR A 66 -17.95 9.65 9.88
N GLN A 67 -18.74 10.66 9.51
CA GLN A 67 -20.04 11.00 10.08
C GLN A 67 -21.20 10.63 9.15
N ASN A 68 -20.91 10.17 7.93
CA ASN A 68 -21.90 9.86 6.91
C ASN A 68 -22.47 8.43 7.04
N VAL A 69 -23.38 8.24 7.99
CA VAL A 69 -24.08 6.95 8.18
C VAL A 69 -25.00 6.55 7.02
N LYS A 70 -25.37 7.48 6.13
CA LYS A 70 -26.18 7.16 4.95
C LYS A 70 -25.36 6.33 3.97
N SER A 71 -24.13 6.78 3.69
CA SER A 71 -23.17 6.04 2.84
C SER A 71 -22.56 4.84 3.56
N HIS A 72 -22.39 4.92 4.89
CA HIS A 72 -21.72 3.90 5.70
C HIS A 72 -22.54 3.50 6.93
N PRO A 73 -23.62 2.71 6.77
CA PRO A 73 -24.53 2.37 7.88
C PRO A 73 -23.85 1.65 9.06
N LYS A 74 -22.76 0.92 8.79
CA LYS A 74 -21.98 0.19 9.80
C LYS A 74 -21.30 1.12 10.83
N LEU A 75 -21.17 2.41 10.54
CA LEU A 75 -20.59 3.40 11.45
C LEU A 75 -21.40 3.54 12.75
N ARG A 76 -22.72 3.34 12.73
CA ARG A 76 -23.57 3.43 13.94
C ARG A 76 -23.09 2.49 15.05
N LYS A 77 -22.68 1.27 14.69
CA LYS A 77 -22.11 0.30 15.64
C LYS A 77 -20.78 0.80 16.22
N GLN A 78 -19.97 1.51 15.41
CA GLN A 78 -18.69 2.03 15.87
C GLN A 78 -18.87 3.26 16.78
N TYR A 79 -19.86 4.10 16.50
CA TYR A 79 -20.18 5.24 17.38
C TYR A 79 -20.61 4.78 18.77
N ALA A 80 -21.42 3.70 18.86
CA ALA A 80 -21.80 3.12 20.14
C ALA A 80 -20.58 2.71 20.96
N LYS A 81 -19.62 2.00 20.34
CA LYS A 81 -18.36 1.61 20.99
C LYS A 81 -17.51 2.81 21.41
N ILE A 82 -17.43 3.84 20.56
CA ILE A 82 -16.68 5.07 20.88
C ILE A 82 -17.30 5.79 22.07
N ARG A 83 -18.63 5.83 22.15
CA ARG A 83 -19.36 6.43 23.27
C ARG A 83 -19.12 5.63 24.55
N GLU A 84 -19.18 4.31 24.48
CA GLU A 84 -18.94 3.41 25.61
C GLU A 84 -17.51 3.53 26.16
N ASP A 85 -16.50 3.38 25.30
CA ASP A 85 -15.10 3.30 25.74
C ASP A 85 -14.47 4.67 26.04
N PHE A 86 -14.97 5.74 25.41
CA PHE A 86 -14.34 7.08 25.50
C PHE A 86 -15.29 8.18 25.96
N GLY A 87 -16.59 7.92 26.12
CA GLY A 87 -17.57 8.97 26.42
C GLY A 87 -17.76 9.98 25.29
N ILE A 88 -17.36 9.65 24.05
CA ILE A 88 -17.40 10.57 22.91
C ILE A 88 -18.63 10.29 22.05
N ASP A 89 -19.47 11.31 21.83
CA ASP A 89 -20.55 11.23 20.86
C ASP A 89 -20.08 11.63 19.45
N TRP A 90 -19.55 10.65 18.70
CA TRP A 90 -18.86 10.90 17.42
C TRP A 90 -19.60 11.81 16.41
N PRO A 91 -20.93 11.68 16.20
CA PRO A 91 -21.68 12.58 15.31
C PRO A 91 -21.65 14.07 15.71
N THR A 92 -21.34 14.41 16.96
CA THR A 92 -21.28 15.80 17.45
C THR A 92 -19.86 16.39 17.41
N VAL A 93 -18.86 15.55 17.19
CA VAL A 93 -17.45 15.95 17.06
C VAL A 93 -17.31 16.95 15.92
N LYS A 94 -16.53 17.99 16.16
CA LYS A 94 -16.20 19.03 15.18
C LYS A 94 -14.82 18.76 14.58
N TYR A 95 -14.59 19.28 13.37
CA TYR A 95 -13.31 19.10 12.71
C TYR A 95 -12.13 19.65 13.54
N GLN A 96 -12.36 20.71 14.32
CA GLN A 96 -11.38 21.32 15.21
C GLN A 96 -10.90 20.37 16.31
N ASP A 97 -11.73 19.43 16.75
CA ASP A 97 -11.41 18.49 17.83
C ASP A 97 -10.32 17.51 17.42
N LEU A 98 -10.11 17.30 16.11
CA LEU A 98 -9.05 16.43 15.59
C LEU A 98 -7.64 16.95 15.89
N ARG A 99 -7.50 18.20 16.37
CA ARG A 99 -6.23 18.67 16.96
C ARG A 99 -5.83 17.85 18.20
N MET A 100 -6.77 17.15 18.83
CA MET A 100 -6.48 16.15 19.87
C MET A 100 -6.08 14.81 19.23
N PRO A 101 -5.00 14.17 19.71
CA PRO A 101 -4.53 12.89 19.16
C PRO A 101 -5.58 11.78 19.12
N LEU A 102 -6.36 11.61 20.19
CA LEU A 102 -7.40 10.56 20.24
C LEU A 102 -8.46 10.76 19.14
N TYR A 103 -8.90 12.00 18.93
CA TYR A 103 -9.94 12.33 17.96
C TYR A 103 -9.43 12.14 16.52
N SER A 104 -8.21 12.60 16.20
CA SER A 104 -7.63 12.34 14.88
C SER A 104 -7.36 10.86 14.63
N GLY A 105 -6.96 10.09 15.65
CA GLY A 105 -6.77 8.64 15.57
C GLY A 105 -8.09 7.89 15.31
N LEU A 106 -9.17 8.26 16.02
CA LEU A 106 -10.51 7.73 15.80
C LEU A 106 -11.01 8.04 14.38
N ALA A 107 -10.85 9.30 13.92
CA ALA A 107 -11.22 9.69 12.56
C ALA A 107 -10.49 8.84 11.51
N ALA A 108 -9.18 8.66 11.67
CA ALA A 108 -8.37 7.85 10.76
C ALA A 108 -8.82 6.38 10.73
N ARG A 109 -9.14 5.81 11.89
CA ARG A 109 -9.63 4.44 11.98
C ARG A 109 -11.00 4.26 11.34
N LEU A 110 -11.94 5.18 11.57
CA LEU A 110 -13.26 5.16 10.96
C LEU A 110 -13.18 5.29 9.43
N LYS A 111 -12.30 6.15 8.91
CA LYS A 111 -12.03 6.22 7.47
C LYS A 111 -11.58 4.88 6.89
N TYR A 112 -10.72 4.14 7.60
CA TYR A 112 -10.36 2.78 7.17
C TYR A 112 -11.52 1.77 7.28
N LEU A 113 -12.44 1.92 8.24
CA LEU A 113 -13.62 1.06 8.37
C LEU A 113 -14.66 1.29 7.26
N ASN A 114 -14.69 2.46 6.65
CA ASN A 114 -15.52 2.76 5.48
C ASN A 114 -15.05 2.03 4.21
N VAL A 115 -13.84 1.45 4.23
CA VAL A 115 -13.29 0.71 3.10
C VAL A 115 -13.71 -0.76 3.18
N LYS A 116 -14.37 -1.25 2.13
CA LYS A 116 -14.81 -2.65 2.03
C LYS A 116 -13.66 -3.66 1.92
N ALA A 117 -12.57 -3.27 1.25
CA ALA A 117 -11.40 -4.12 1.06
C ALA A 117 -10.65 -4.31 2.39
N PRO A 118 -10.17 -5.52 2.72
CA PRO A 118 -9.43 -5.76 3.96
C PRO A 118 -8.08 -5.02 3.97
N ILE A 119 -7.63 -4.63 5.17
CA ILE A 119 -6.31 -4.02 5.35
C ILE A 119 -5.22 -5.09 5.16
N PRO A 120 -4.22 -4.89 4.27
CA PRO A 120 -3.16 -5.86 4.05
C PRO A 120 -2.34 -6.15 5.31
N SER A 121 -1.70 -7.33 5.34
CA SER A 121 -0.85 -7.76 6.46
C SER A 121 0.30 -6.76 6.72
N SER A 122 0.73 -6.65 7.98
CA SER A 122 1.85 -5.79 8.38
C SER A 122 3.16 -6.17 7.71
N ARG A 123 3.29 -7.44 7.29
CA ARG A 123 4.42 -7.92 6.48
C ARG A 123 4.36 -7.36 5.07
N GLN A 124 3.19 -7.14 4.48
CA GLN A 124 3.03 -6.70 3.08
C GLN A 124 3.08 -5.18 2.94
N LEU A 125 4.22 -4.57 3.26
CA LEU A 125 4.39 -3.11 3.25
C LEU A 125 4.11 -2.48 1.88
N GLY A 126 4.48 -3.15 0.78
CA GLY A 126 4.12 -2.69 -0.57
C GLY A 126 2.60 -2.58 -0.75
N SER A 127 1.86 -3.63 -0.39
CA SER A 127 0.39 -3.64 -0.45
C SER A 127 -0.24 -2.63 0.49
N GLN A 128 0.33 -2.40 1.68
CA GLN A 128 -0.13 -1.37 2.61
C GLN A 128 0.07 0.05 2.08
N ALA A 129 1.21 0.32 1.44
CA ALA A 129 1.49 1.61 0.82
C ALA A 129 0.48 1.93 -0.30
N ASP A 130 0.19 0.92 -1.12
CA ASP A 130 -0.82 0.95 -2.15
C ASP A 130 -2.24 1.16 -1.61
N TYR A 131 -2.58 0.45 -0.53
CA TYR A 131 -3.85 0.57 0.16
C TYR A 131 -4.03 1.97 0.75
N TRP A 132 -3.04 2.47 1.50
CA TRP A 132 -3.02 3.83 2.04
C TRP A 132 -3.16 4.88 0.93
N LYS A 133 -2.40 4.75 -0.17
CA LYS A 133 -2.48 5.71 -1.28
C LYS A 133 -3.89 5.78 -1.86
N ARG A 134 -4.51 4.63 -2.13
CA ARG A 134 -5.83 4.57 -2.77
C ARG A 134 -6.98 4.93 -1.83
N LYS A 135 -6.86 4.60 -0.55
CA LYS A 135 -7.99 4.61 0.39
C LYS A 135 -7.92 5.71 1.45
N TYR A 136 -6.72 6.21 1.75
CA TYR A 136 -6.51 7.23 2.78
C TYR A 136 -6.03 8.56 2.18
N ASN A 137 -4.87 8.56 1.52
CA ASN A 137 -4.24 9.75 0.97
C ASN A 137 -5.00 10.34 -0.25
N SER A 138 -5.76 9.50 -0.95
CA SER A 138 -6.54 9.80 -2.16
C SER A 138 -5.71 10.13 -3.41
N LYS A 139 -6.38 10.23 -4.58
CA LYS A 139 -5.76 10.59 -5.86
C LYS A 139 -5.13 11.99 -5.84
N LYS A 140 -5.74 12.95 -5.12
CA LYS A 140 -5.27 14.35 -5.04
C LYS A 140 -4.16 14.55 -4.00
N GLY A 141 -3.96 13.60 -3.07
CA GLY A 141 -2.89 13.67 -2.09
C GLY A 141 -1.51 13.57 -2.73
N LYS A 142 -0.55 14.31 -2.21
CA LYS A 142 0.84 14.34 -2.73
C LYS A 142 1.66 13.10 -2.35
N GLY A 143 1.15 12.26 -1.45
CA GLY A 143 1.80 11.04 -1.01
C GLY A 143 1.96 10.02 -2.14
N THR A 144 3.03 9.23 -2.11
CA THR A 144 3.25 8.12 -3.06
C THR A 144 3.50 6.81 -2.30
N PRO A 145 3.16 5.64 -2.87
CA PRO A 145 3.48 4.35 -2.24
C PRO A 145 4.98 4.21 -1.93
N MET A 146 5.84 4.69 -2.83
CA MET A 146 7.29 4.66 -2.60
C MET A 146 7.73 5.54 -1.42
N LYS A 147 7.13 6.74 -1.27
CA LYS A 147 7.40 7.58 -0.10
C LYS A 147 6.92 6.92 1.18
N PHE A 148 5.73 6.32 1.17
CA PHE A 148 5.21 5.55 2.31
C PHE A 148 6.18 4.43 2.72
N ILE A 149 6.62 3.60 1.76
CA ILE A 149 7.57 2.52 2.01
C ILE A 149 8.87 3.08 2.58
N SER A 150 9.44 4.12 1.96
CA SER A 150 10.68 4.75 2.41
C SER A 150 10.58 5.32 3.82
N ASP A 151 9.46 5.99 4.13
CA ASP A 151 9.20 6.57 5.44
C ASP A 151 9.03 5.48 6.50
N VAL A 152 8.28 4.40 6.23
CA VAL A 152 8.14 3.30 7.19
C VAL A 152 9.49 2.63 7.46
N LEU A 153 10.28 2.35 6.43
CA LEU A 153 11.60 1.72 6.57
C LEU A 153 12.64 2.61 7.27
N SER A 154 12.39 3.91 7.44
CA SER A 154 13.30 4.78 8.19
C SER A 154 13.28 4.50 9.69
N TYR A 155 12.19 3.90 10.21
CA TYR A 155 12.05 3.57 11.63
C TYR A 155 11.77 2.08 11.89
N ASP A 156 11.09 1.38 10.97
CA ASP A 156 10.75 -0.04 11.09
C ASP A 156 11.68 -0.87 10.20
N LYS A 157 12.76 -1.37 10.80
CA LYS A 157 13.80 -2.18 10.11
C LYS A 157 13.54 -3.68 10.22
N SER A 158 12.31 -4.10 10.54
CA SER A 158 11.98 -5.51 10.75
C SER A 158 12.31 -6.36 9.51
N PRO A 159 13.03 -7.49 9.66
CA PRO A 159 13.54 -8.27 8.52
C PRO A 159 12.43 -8.94 7.69
N ASN A 160 11.24 -9.07 8.25
CA ASN A 160 10.09 -9.76 7.65
C ASN A 160 9.13 -8.83 6.89
N ILE A 161 9.53 -7.57 6.65
CA ILE A 161 8.73 -6.63 5.88
C ILE A 161 9.00 -6.78 4.38
N GLU A 162 7.93 -7.12 3.68
CA GLU A 162 7.84 -7.34 2.25
C GLU A 162 7.41 -6.07 1.52
N TYR A 163 8.33 -5.53 0.72
CA TYR A 163 8.05 -4.46 -0.23
C TYR A 163 8.81 -4.73 -1.51
N GLY A 164 8.22 -4.35 -2.64
CA GLY A 164 8.93 -4.29 -3.90
C GLY A 164 9.62 -2.93 -4.04
N ASN A 165 10.82 -2.92 -4.61
CA ASN A 165 11.61 -1.72 -4.83
C ASN A 165 11.91 -1.51 -6.32
N CYS A 166 11.40 -0.43 -6.92
CA CYS A 166 11.61 -0.13 -8.35
C CYS A 166 13.09 -0.06 -8.74
N GLY A 167 13.95 0.52 -7.91
CA GLY A 167 15.38 0.68 -8.22
C GLY A 167 16.13 -0.65 -8.20
N LYS A 168 15.89 -1.47 -7.16
CA LYS A 168 16.44 -2.82 -7.08
C LYS A 168 15.87 -3.71 -8.17
N GLY A 169 14.56 -3.65 -8.41
CA GLY A 169 13.90 -4.40 -9.47
C GLY A 169 14.39 -4.03 -10.86
N ARG A 170 14.62 -2.74 -11.14
CA ARG A 170 15.28 -2.27 -12.37
C ARG A 170 16.68 -2.84 -12.50
N LYS A 171 17.48 -2.79 -11.43
CA LYS A 171 18.83 -3.37 -11.42
C LYS A 171 18.78 -4.88 -11.69
N THR A 172 17.87 -5.60 -11.04
CA THR A 172 17.63 -7.03 -11.25
C THR A 172 17.17 -7.31 -12.68
N PHE A 173 16.29 -6.50 -13.25
CA PHE A 173 15.87 -6.62 -14.64
C PHE A 173 17.06 -6.49 -15.58
N ILE A 174 17.86 -5.42 -15.45
CA ILE A 174 19.06 -5.18 -16.27
C ILE A 174 20.01 -6.39 -16.18
N GLN A 175 20.23 -6.93 -14.98
CA GLN A 175 21.17 -8.03 -14.75
C GLN A 175 20.66 -9.41 -15.20
N ARG A 176 19.35 -9.66 -15.16
CA ARG A 176 18.79 -11.01 -15.34
C ARG A 176 17.94 -11.16 -16.61
N GLY A 177 17.27 -10.10 -17.05
CA GLY A 177 16.35 -10.12 -18.19
C GLY A 177 16.66 -9.10 -19.29
N GLY A 178 17.47 -8.08 -19.02
CA GLY A 178 17.73 -6.95 -19.91
C GLY A 178 18.43 -7.34 -21.21
N GLN A 179 19.17 -8.46 -21.21
CA GLN A 179 19.77 -9.00 -22.44
C GLN A 179 18.73 -9.58 -23.40
N CYS A 180 17.68 -10.21 -22.87
CA CYS A 180 16.65 -10.88 -23.67
C CYS A 180 15.40 -10.03 -23.88
N HIS A 181 15.15 -9.02 -23.05
CA HIS A 181 13.91 -8.27 -23.05
C HIS A 181 14.15 -6.76 -23.08
N SER A 182 13.21 -6.04 -23.68
CA SER A 182 13.01 -4.61 -23.45
C SER A 182 11.80 -4.43 -22.51
N CYS A 183 11.70 -3.24 -21.91
CA CYS A 183 10.63 -2.92 -20.97
C CYS A 183 10.15 -1.46 -21.12
N THR A 184 10.38 -0.84 -22.29
CA THR A 184 9.92 0.51 -22.60
C THR A 184 8.65 0.48 -23.45
N HIS A 185 7.77 1.47 -23.29
CA HIS A 185 6.58 1.60 -24.12
C HIS A 185 6.97 1.67 -25.61
N GLY A 186 6.36 0.82 -26.45
CA GLY A 186 6.69 0.73 -27.88
C GLY A 186 8.10 0.17 -28.20
N GLY A 187 8.84 -0.32 -27.20
CA GLY A 187 10.18 -0.86 -27.40
C GLY A 187 10.20 -2.14 -28.26
N LYS A 188 11.32 -2.40 -28.95
CA LYS A 188 11.49 -3.59 -29.80
C LYS A 188 11.52 -4.88 -29.00
N HIS A 189 11.03 -5.97 -29.58
CA HIS A 189 11.39 -7.31 -29.12
C HIS A 189 12.89 -7.55 -29.30
N LYS A 190 13.47 -8.40 -28.45
CA LYS A 190 14.83 -8.93 -28.62
C LYS A 190 14.70 -10.45 -28.79
N THR A 191 15.61 -11.22 -28.19
CA THR A 191 15.46 -12.68 -28.06
C THR A 191 14.17 -13.08 -27.34
N GLY A 192 13.63 -12.21 -26.49
CA GLY A 192 12.33 -12.31 -25.84
C GLY A 192 11.40 -11.13 -26.15
N PRO A 193 10.11 -11.23 -25.81
CA PRO A 193 9.11 -10.18 -26.05
C PRO A 193 9.40 -8.92 -25.23
N ASN A 194 8.80 -7.80 -25.64
CA ASN A 194 8.76 -6.58 -24.83
C ASN A 194 7.84 -6.81 -23.61
N LEU A 195 8.30 -6.44 -22.42
CA LEU A 195 7.60 -6.65 -21.14
C LEU A 195 6.90 -5.39 -20.59
N PHE A 196 6.90 -4.27 -21.31
CA PHE A 196 6.10 -3.11 -20.96
C PHE A 196 4.62 -3.49 -20.90
N GLY A 197 3.94 -3.09 -19.81
CA GLY A 197 2.55 -3.43 -19.56
C GLY A 197 2.27 -4.94 -19.44
N ILE A 198 3.24 -5.72 -18.94
CA ILE A 198 3.06 -7.17 -18.79
C ILE A 198 1.99 -7.54 -17.77
N CYS A 199 1.86 -6.81 -16.66
CA CYS A 199 0.90 -7.17 -15.61
C CYS A 199 -0.53 -6.84 -16.05
N GLY A 200 -1.41 -7.84 -15.96
CA GLY A 200 -2.76 -7.86 -16.49
C GLY A 200 -2.87 -8.49 -17.89
N ARG A 201 -1.76 -8.73 -18.60
CA ARG A 201 -1.75 -9.28 -19.96
C ARG A 201 -1.76 -10.82 -19.93
N SER A 202 -2.47 -11.44 -20.87
CA SER A 202 -2.41 -12.90 -21.07
C SER A 202 -1.02 -13.35 -21.51
N ALA A 203 -0.57 -14.51 -21.07
CA ALA A 203 0.65 -15.13 -21.54
C ALA A 203 0.59 -15.39 -23.07
N GLY A 204 1.74 -15.33 -23.73
CA GLY A 204 1.82 -15.61 -25.17
C GLY A 204 1.17 -14.58 -26.11
N SER A 205 0.75 -13.41 -25.60
CA SER A 205 -0.10 -12.47 -26.35
C SER A 205 0.56 -11.15 -26.80
N SER A 206 1.87 -10.95 -26.57
CA SER A 206 2.54 -9.72 -27.01
C SER A 206 2.53 -9.62 -28.55
N PRO A 207 1.91 -8.58 -29.14
CA PRO A 207 1.74 -8.47 -30.58
C PRO A 207 3.08 -8.50 -31.31
N GLY A 208 3.17 -9.31 -32.39
CA GLY A 208 4.36 -9.39 -33.23
C GLY A 208 5.49 -10.28 -32.68
N TYR A 209 5.35 -10.91 -31.51
CA TYR A 209 6.34 -11.85 -30.99
C TYR A 209 5.93 -13.32 -31.24
N PRO A 210 6.79 -14.16 -31.85
CA PRO A 210 6.46 -15.56 -32.12
C PRO A 210 6.67 -16.44 -30.87
N TYR A 211 5.61 -16.59 -30.07
CA TYR A 211 5.63 -17.46 -28.90
C TYR A 211 5.60 -18.95 -29.23
N THR A 212 6.13 -19.77 -28.31
CA THR A 212 5.90 -21.22 -28.28
C THR A 212 4.43 -21.54 -28.06
N GLN A 213 3.95 -22.64 -28.63
CA GLN A 213 2.58 -23.12 -28.42
C GLN A 213 2.28 -23.29 -26.93
N ALA A 214 3.19 -23.90 -26.17
CA ALA A 214 3.11 -24.05 -24.71
C ALA A 214 2.87 -22.73 -23.94
N MET A 215 3.38 -21.58 -24.42
CA MET A 215 3.17 -20.30 -23.75
C MET A 215 1.80 -19.70 -24.10
N LYS A 216 1.36 -19.90 -25.35
CA LYS A 216 0.02 -19.47 -25.81
C LYS A 216 -1.09 -20.24 -25.09
N ASP A 217 -0.89 -21.53 -24.88
CA ASP A 217 -1.88 -22.44 -24.29
C ASP A 217 -1.78 -22.53 -22.76
N SER A 218 -0.98 -21.67 -22.13
CA SER A 218 -0.74 -21.75 -20.67
C SER A 218 -1.91 -21.24 -19.83
N ASP A 219 -2.87 -20.51 -20.43
CA ASP A 219 -3.98 -19.82 -19.76
C ASP A 219 -3.58 -18.87 -18.62
N ILE A 220 -2.29 -18.53 -18.52
CA ILE A 220 -1.78 -17.65 -17.48
C ILE A 220 -2.16 -16.20 -17.82
N THR A 221 -2.75 -15.50 -16.85
CA THR A 221 -2.76 -14.03 -16.84
C THR A 221 -1.65 -13.53 -15.93
N TRP A 222 -0.80 -12.63 -16.43
CA TRP A 222 0.31 -12.10 -15.65
C TRP A 222 -0.19 -11.19 -14.53
N SER A 223 0.22 -11.50 -13.30
CA SER A 223 -0.05 -10.75 -12.09
C SER A 223 1.21 -10.78 -11.23
N GLU A 224 1.22 -10.04 -10.12
CA GLU A 224 2.36 -10.12 -9.19
C GLU A 224 2.60 -11.56 -8.69
N ALA A 225 1.52 -12.31 -8.43
CA ALA A 225 1.61 -13.69 -7.96
C ALA A 225 2.11 -14.64 -9.05
N THR A 226 1.51 -14.61 -10.24
CA THR A 226 1.90 -15.52 -11.33
C THR A 226 3.28 -15.20 -11.88
N LEU A 227 3.72 -13.93 -11.84
CA LEU A 227 5.11 -13.58 -12.17
C LEU A 227 6.10 -14.04 -11.11
N ASP A 228 5.79 -13.96 -9.81
CA ASP A 228 6.69 -14.49 -8.78
C ASP A 228 6.90 -16.01 -8.93
N GLU A 229 5.81 -16.74 -9.16
CA GLU A 229 5.84 -18.19 -9.39
C GLU A 229 6.63 -18.54 -10.67
N PHE A 230 6.32 -17.87 -11.78
CA PHE A 230 7.01 -18.09 -13.05
C PHE A 230 8.51 -17.80 -12.92
N LEU A 231 8.88 -16.68 -12.29
CA LEU A 231 10.28 -16.32 -12.08
C LEU A 231 11.00 -17.27 -11.12
N GLN A 232 10.30 -18.04 -10.28
CA GLN A 232 10.93 -19.03 -9.42
C GLN A 232 11.45 -20.24 -10.22
N ASN A 233 10.67 -20.73 -11.19
CA ASN A 233 11.07 -21.80 -12.11
C ASN A 233 10.20 -21.81 -13.41
N PRO A 234 10.62 -21.08 -14.46
CA PRO A 234 9.83 -20.91 -15.67
C PRO A 234 9.50 -22.23 -16.39
N LYS A 235 10.50 -23.11 -16.54
CA LYS A 235 10.34 -24.39 -17.24
C LYS A 235 9.42 -25.35 -16.49
N LYS A 236 9.36 -25.25 -15.16
CA LYS A 236 8.43 -26.04 -14.35
C LYS A 236 7.01 -25.52 -14.49
N MET A 237 6.82 -24.21 -14.47
CA MET A 237 5.48 -23.62 -14.58
C MET A 237 4.90 -23.78 -15.98
N VAL A 238 5.71 -23.62 -17.03
CA VAL A 238 5.29 -23.79 -18.42
C VAL A 238 6.29 -24.72 -19.14
N PRO A 239 6.07 -26.05 -19.11
CA PRO A 239 6.89 -27.00 -19.85
C PRO A 239 6.87 -26.71 -21.35
N GLY A 240 8.02 -26.82 -22.03
CA GLY A 240 8.12 -26.60 -23.48
C GLY A 240 8.36 -25.15 -23.93
N ILE A 241 8.55 -24.20 -23.01
CA ILE A 241 8.97 -22.84 -23.36
C ILE A 241 10.42 -22.80 -23.88
N LYS A 242 10.69 -21.86 -24.80
CA LYS A 242 12.04 -21.59 -25.34
C LYS A 242 12.88 -20.65 -24.46
N MET A 243 12.30 -20.06 -23.41
CA MET A 243 13.02 -19.15 -22.51
C MET A 243 14.09 -19.92 -21.72
N VAL A 244 15.37 -19.64 -22.01
CA VAL A 244 16.50 -20.21 -21.28
C VAL A 244 16.78 -19.37 -20.04
N PHE A 245 16.05 -19.66 -18.96
CA PHE A 245 16.24 -19.02 -17.66
C PHE A 245 16.01 -20.04 -16.55
N ALA A 246 17.01 -20.21 -15.67
CA ALA A 246 16.94 -21.18 -14.57
C ALA A 246 15.96 -20.78 -13.44
N GLY A 247 15.47 -19.54 -13.47
CA GLY A 247 14.65 -18.95 -12.41
C GLY A 247 15.50 -18.24 -11.35
N MET A 248 14.82 -17.67 -10.36
CA MET A 248 15.37 -16.83 -9.30
C MET A 248 14.96 -17.40 -7.94
N LYS A 249 15.92 -17.90 -7.15
CA LYS A 249 15.60 -18.55 -5.87
C LYS A 249 15.30 -17.55 -4.74
N LYS A 250 15.97 -16.41 -4.73
CA LYS A 250 15.80 -15.38 -3.70
C LYS A 250 14.47 -14.66 -3.87
N ALA A 251 13.53 -14.91 -2.96
CA ALA A 251 12.19 -14.31 -2.98
C ALA A 251 12.22 -12.77 -3.02
N ARG A 252 13.17 -12.14 -2.33
CA ARG A 252 13.31 -10.68 -2.33
C ARG A 252 13.69 -10.12 -3.70
N GLU A 253 14.64 -10.76 -4.40
CA GLU A 253 15.03 -10.31 -5.74
C GLU A 253 13.88 -10.47 -6.75
N ARG A 254 13.11 -11.58 -6.64
CA ARG A 254 11.91 -11.77 -7.46
C ARG A 254 10.87 -10.69 -7.18
N ARG A 255 10.54 -10.46 -5.92
CA ARG A 255 9.58 -9.44 -5.50
C ARG A 255 9.93 -8.05 -6.02
N ASP A 256 11.20 -7.66 -5.90
CA ASP A 256 11.68 -6.37 -6.42
C ASP A 256 11.49 -6.30 -7.94
N LEU A 257 11.85 -7.35 -8.68
CA LEU A 257 11.67 -7.43 -10.14
C LEU A 257 10.20 -7.40 -10.55
N VAL A 258 9.35 -8.21 -9.92
CA VAL A 258 7.91 -8.26 -10.18
C VAL A 258 7.28 -6.89 -9.95
N TYR A 259 7.60 -6.24 -8.84
CA TYR A 259 7.10 -4.91 -8.54
C TYR A 259 7.56 -3.88 -9.58
N TYR A 260 8.83 -3.95 -10.00
CA TYR A 260 9.33 -3.11 -11.09
C TYR A 260 8.52 -3.30 -12.37
N LEU A 261 8.32 -4.54 -12.81
CA LEU A 261 7.57 -4.86 -14.03
C LEU A 261 6.09 -4.46 -13.97
N CYS A 262 5.46 -4.55 -12.80
CA CYS A 262 4.03 -4.27 -12.65
C CYS A 262 3.68 -2.82 -12.32
N LYS A 263 4.56 -2.10 -11.62
CA LYS A 263 4.21 -0.82 -10.97
C LYS A 263 5.11 0.35 -11.33
N CYS A 264 6.26 0.07 -11.95
CA CYS A 264 7.30 1.08 -12.16
C CYS A 264 7.65 1.31 -13.63
N LEU A 265 7.10 0.50 -14.54
CA LEU A 265 7.12 0.71 -15.98
C LEU A 265 5.88 1.52 -16.38
#